data_AF-A0A0Q4UR03-F1
#
_entry.id   AF-A0A0Q4UR03-F1
#
_cell.length_a   1.000
_cell.length_b   1.000
_cell.length_c   1.000
_cell.angle_alpha   90.00
_cell.angle_beta   90.00
_cell.angle_gamma   90.00
#
_symmetry.space_group_name_H-M   'P 1'
#
loop_
_entity.id
_entity.type
_entity.pdbx_description
1 polymer ?
#
loop_
_entity_poly.entity_id
_entity_poly.type
_entity_poly.pdbx_seq_one_letter_code
_entity_poly.pdbx_strand_id
1 'polypeptide(L)'
;MAVVNLTQNSDVYVNLLGRSDTINGLSGDDIISGRDGNDVIDGGAGFDIANYMDDYEAKGIKGVIVNFATGKATDGFGNTDTLIGIEATMGSRLADRFTGGNKALDSAGEYFYGLAGTDIIDGGSGFDEARYDRDAGFGGKKGVTVNLTTGRAIDGFGNVDTLRNIESVRGTAFADRLSGGDTDPVGPNNFFLGLGGDDVIDGGSAYDEVRYDKDVNFGGTRGVIVDLAAGKATDGFGATDTLRNIEGVRGTQYADSLHGNDSNDRSFDSLIGLGGGDTLDGGGGNDAVRYDRDASFGGAQGVTVDLAKGIATDGFGYRDTLISIEAVRGTQFADMLTGGNTASAAYEGFYGLGGNDTIAGGRGFDEIRYDRDVDNGGTRGVVVNLATGTATDGFGNTDTLSGIEAVAGTDSADRLTGDGLANRFTAQGGDDVLDGGAGLDTIDFRNDDLAGATHGAVVDLGAGTATDTYGGTDSLISIESVSGSVFADTMTGSKVANTLVGNAGGDRLDGMLGKDILTGGAGSDTFRFSTAFNAANLDHITDFATADTIEIARTIVPALPIGTLAAAAFKDLSTGAVNADDRILYDRTTGTVSYDKDGNGSALAVTFAVLDQPIALTNLDFHIV
;
A
#
# COMPACT_ATOMS: atom_id res chain seq x y z
N MET A 1 -50.30 -0.12 5.52
CA MET A 1 -49.34 0.86 5.00
C MET A 1 -49.82 2.25 5.33
N ALA A 2 -49.55 2.66 6.56
CA ALA A 2 -49.37 4.05 6.88
C ALA A 2 -48.00 4.51 6.33
N VAL A 3 -47.88 5.80 6.07
CA VAL A 3 -46.61 6.45 5.77
C VAL A 3 -46.28 7.33 6.97
N VAL A 4 -45.11 7.12 7.55
CA VAL A 4 -44.56 7.85 8.69
C VAL A 4 -43.35 8.62 8.19
N ASN A 5 -43.35 9.95 8.37
CA ASN A 5 -42.18 10.78 8.12
C ASN A 5 -41.65 11.23 9.48
N LEU A 6 -40.38 10.96 9.74
CA LEU A 6 -39.67 11.45 10.91
C LEU A 6 -39.31 12.93 10.72
N THR A 7 -38.53 13.49 11.64
CA THR A 7 -38.11 14.89 11.57
C THR A 7 -36.86 15.04 10.70
N GLN A 8 -36.31 16.26 10.59
CA GLN A 8 -35.02 16.47 9.92
C GLN A 8 -33.88 16.55 10.96
N ASN A 9 -33.96 15.74 12.01
CA ASN A 9 -32.95 15.59 13.05
C ASN A 9 -32.81 14.10 13.36
N SER A 10 -31.75 13.73 14.08
CA SER A 10 -31.60 12.38 14.64
C SER A 10 -32.82 11.97 15.49
N ASP A 11 -33.52 10.95 15.03
CA ASP A 11 -34.73 10.41 15.61
C ASP A 11 -34.53 8.98 16.14
N VAL A 12 -35.27 8.62 17.19
CA VAL A 12 -35.41 7.23 17.65
C VAL A 12 -36.88 6.84 17.54
N TYR A 13 -37.20 6.01 16.56
CA TYR A 13 -38.56 5.65 16.20
C TYR A 13 -38.85 4.17 16.43
N VAL A 14 -40.02 3.89 17.03
CA VAL A 14 -40.51 2.53 17.23
C VAL A 14 -41.99 2.45 16.83
N ASN A 15 -42.29 1.63 15.83
CA ASN A 15 -43.67 1.39 15.40
C ASN A 15 -44.41 0.49 16.39
N LEU A 16 -45.45 1.01 17.05
CA LEU A 16 -46.21 0.26 18.05
C LEU A 16 -47.39 -0.54 17.47
N LEU A 17 -47.69 -0.39 16.18
CA LEU A 17 -48.97 -0.84 15.61
C LEU A 17 -48.91 -2.18 14.85
N GLY A 18 -47.73 -2.78 14.67
CA GLY A 18 -47.56 -4.15 14.14
C GLY A 18 -48.21 -4.36 12.76
N ARG A 19 -48.02 -3.40 11.86
CA ARG A 19 -48.58 -3.40 10.50
C ARG A 19 -47.47 -3.01 9.53
N SER A 20 -47.54 -3.55 8.31
CA SER A 20 -46.77 -3.05 7.17
C SER A 20 -46.96 -1.54 6.98
N ASP A 21 -45.87 -0.79 7.08
CA ASP A 21 -45.79 0.66 7.00
C ASP A 21 -44.59 1.11 6.15
N THR A 22 -44.53 2.40 5.83
CA THR A 22 -43.37 3.04 5.21
C THR A 22 -42.88 4.13 6.17
N ILE A 23 -41.62 4.06 6.57
CA ILE A 23 -41.02 4.95 7.56
C ILE A 23 -39.84 5.65 6.88
N ASN A 24 -39.91 6.98 6.79
CA ASN A 24 -38.88 7.81 6.16
C ASN A 24 -38.17 8.64 7.24
N GLY A 25 -36.88 8.41 7.44
CA GLY A 25 -36.01 9.09 8.42
C GLY A 25 -35.66 10.53 8.03
N LEU A 26 -35.50 10.79 6.73
CA LEU A 26 -35.17 12.09 6.15
C LEU A 26 -33.72 12.52 6.36
N SER A 27 -33.41 13.20 7.46
CA SER A 27 -32.06 13.75 7.70
C SER A 27 -31.71 13.65 9.17
N GLY A 28 -30.46 13.32 9.45
CA GLY A 28 -29.99 13.04 10.80
C GLY A 28 -29.62 11.57 10.94
N ASP A 29 -28.97 11.24 12.05
CA ASP A 29 -28.62 9.85 12.37
C ASP A 29 -29.79 9.19 13.10
N ASP A 30 -30.56 8.34 12.41
CA ASP A 30 -31.81 7.78 12.92
C ASP A 30 -31.66 6.34 13.42
N ILE A 31 -32.50 5.96 14.39
CA ILE A 31 -32.67 4.58 14.85
C ILE A 31 -34.13 4.20 14.66
N ILE A 32 -34.41 3.29 13.73
CA ILE A 32 -35.77 3.01 13.24
C ILE A 32 -36.13 1.54 13.48
N SER A 33 -37.22 1.31 14.21
CA SER A 33 -37.82 -0.01 14.38
C SER A 33 -39.22 -0.08 13.76
N GLY A 34 -39.39 -0.98 12.78
CA GLY A 34 -40.66 -1.28 12.13
C GLY A 34 -41.58 -2.23 12.93
N ARG A 35 -40.99 -3.06 13.80
CA ARG A 35 -41.68 -4.17 14.49
C ARG A 35 -42.37 -5.12 13.52
N ASP A 36 -43.48 -5.74 13.94
CA ASP A 36 -44.24 -6.70 13.13
C ASP A 36 -44.84 -6.01 11.88
N GLY A 37 -44.72 -6.65 10.72
CA GLY A 37 -45.18 -6.12 9.45
C GLY A 37 -44.14 -6.30 8.35
N ASN A 38 -44.56 -6.16 7.09
CA ASN A 38 -43.59 -5.98 5.98
C ASN A 38 -43.42 -4.48 5.75
N ASP A 39 -42.36 -3.92 6.29
CA ASP A 39 -42.11 -2.49 6.32
C ASP A 39 -41.15 -2.03 5.22
N VAL A 40 -41.21 -0.75 4.92
CA VAL A 40 -40.18 -0.04 4.16
C VAL A 40 -39.54 0.95 5.10
N ILE A 41 -38.27 0.74 5.42
CA ILE A 41 -37.46 1.58 6.29
C ILE A 41 -36.46 2.31 5.40
N ASP A 42 -36.65 3.62 5.25
CA ASP A 42 -35.79 4.53 4.50
C ASP A 42 -35.11 5.47 5.51
N GLY A 43 -33.80 5.30 5.75
CA GLY A 43 -33.06 6.13 6.71
C GLY A 43 -32.91 7.57 6.21
N GLY A 44 -32.58 7.73 4.93
CA GLY A 44 -32.42 9.04 4.31
C GLY A 44 -30.96 9.47 4.31
N ALA A 45 -30.66 10.62 4.92
CA ALA A 45 -29.32 11.19 4.94
C ALA A 45 -28.78 11.25 6.36
N GLY A 46 -27.67 10.56 6.61
CA GLY A 46 -27.05 10.48 7.93
C GLY A 46 -26.45 9.09 8.12
N PHE A 47 -26.20 8.73 9.38
CA PHE A 47 -25.89 7.37 9.79
C PHE A 47 -27.12 6.73 10.41
N ASP A 48 -27.77 5.81 9.69
CA ASP A 48 -29.07 5.27 10.06
C ASP A 48 -29.00 3.80 10.47
N ILE A 49 -29.79 3.44 11.49
CA ILE A 49 -29.83 2.11 12.09
C ILE A 49 -31.23 1.50 11.96
N ALA A 50 -31.33 0.36 11.27
CA ALA A 50 -32.50 -0.51 11.38
C ALA A 50 -32.43 -1.33 12.68
N ASN A 51 -33.36 -1.11 13.60
CA ASN A 51 -33.37 -1.70 14.93
C ASN A 51 -34.41 -2.83 15.09
N TYR A 52 -33.92 -4.06 15.15
CA TYR A 52 -34.73 -5.27 15.39
C TYR A 52 -34.64 -5.80 16.82
N MET A 53 -33.89 -5.15 17.72
CA MET A 53 -33.88 -5.53 19.14
C MET A 53 -35.27 -5.34 19.77
N ASP A 54 -35.99 -4.32 19.29
CA ASP A 54 -37.37 -4.05 19.69
C ASP A 54 -38.35 -5.17 19.30
N ASP A 55 -38.04 -6.00 18.29
CA ASP A 55 -38.84 -7.17 17.95
C ASP A 55 -38.78 -8.20 19.07
N TYR A 56 -37.56 -8.44 19.58
CA TYR A 56 -37.35 -9.34 20.70
C TYR A 56 -38.12 -8.85 21.94
N GLU A 57 -38.05 -7.55 22.25
CA GLU A 57 -38.85 -6.98 23.35
C GLU A 57 -40.36 -7.11 23.12
N ALA A 58 -40.79 -7.04 21.85
CA ALA A 58 -42.17 -7.24 21.43
C ALA A 58 -42.56 -8.73 21.26
N LYS A 59 -41.70 -9.67 21.69
CA LYS A 59 -41.90 -11.14 21.66
C LYS A 59 -41.81 -11.78 20.28
N GLY A 60 -41.02 -11.21 19.38
CA GLY A 60 -40.46 -11.92 18.23
C GLY A 60 -39.73 -13.18 18.70
N ILE A 61 -39.80 -14.24 17.89
CA ILE A 61 -39.32 -15.59 18.27
C ILE A 61 -38.24 -16.14 17.33
N LYS A 62 -37.93 -15.39 16.27
CA LYS A 62 -36.89 -15.75 15.30
C LYS A 62 -35.75 -14.75 15.42
N GLY A 63 -34.54 -15.21 15.16
CA GLY A 63 -33.46 -14.29 14.81
C GLY A 63 -33.71 -13.68 13.44
N VAL A 64 -33.17 -12.48 13.27
CA VAL A 64 -33.34 -11.60 12.12
C VAL A 64 -32.39 -12.03 11.02
N ILE A 65 -32.83 -11.93 9.76
CA ILE A 65 -31.97 -12.21 8.61
C ILE A 65 -31.88 -10.96 7.75
N VAL A 66 -30.75 -10.26 7.80
CA VAL A 66 -30.48 -9.05 7.04
C VAL A 66 -29.61 -9.37 5.83
N ASN A 67 -29.90 -8.74 4.69
CA ASN A 67 -29.07 -8.76 3.51
C ASN A 67 -29.04 -7.36 2.87
N PHE A 68 -27.95 -6.62 3.10
CA PHE A 68 -27.74 -5.28 2.54
C PHE A 68 -27.57 -5.29 1.03
N ALA A 69 -26.92 -6.30 0.44
CA ALA A 69 -26.81 -6.44 -1.02
C ALA A 69 -28.17 -6.48 -1.75
N THR A 70 -29.24 -6.92 -1.06
CA THR A 70 -30.62 -6.92 -1.59
C THR A 70 -31.51 -5.82 -1.01
N GLY A 71 -31.04 -5.09 0.01
CA GLY A 71 -31.86 -4.15 0.77
C GLY A 71 -33.06 -4.81 1.46
N LYS A 72 -32.89 -6.02 2.00
CA LYS A 72 -33.98 -6.79 2.63
C LYS A 72 -33.60 -7.30 4.00
N ALA A 73 -34.58 -7.35 4.89
CA ALA A 73 -34.46 -8.00 6.19
C ALA A 73 -35.68 -8.88 6.45
N THR A 74 -35.48 -10.03 7.09
CA THR A 74 -36.57 -10.83 7.67
C THR A 74 -36.58 -10.58 9.17
N ASP A 75 -37.65 -9.98 9.67
CA ASP A 75 -37.80 -9.53 11.07
C ASP A 75 -37.96 -10.68 12.07
N GLY A 76 -38.03 -10.36 13.37
CA GLY A 76 -38.19 -11.35 14.44
C GLY A 76 -39.55 -12.07 14.47
N PHE A 77 -40.51 -11.61 13.66
CA PHE A 77 -41.85 -12.19 13.49
C PHE A 77 -41.93 -13.08 12.22
N GLY A 78 -40.97 -12.95 11.30
CA GLY A 78 -40.88 -13.66 10.03
C GLY A 78 -41.49 -12.93 8.83
N ASN A 79 -41.74 -11.63 8.94
CA ASN A 79 -42.09 -10.76 7.82
C ASN A 79 -40.82 -10.29 7.10
N THR A 80 -40.99 -9.61 5.96
CA THR A 80 -39.87 -9.13 5.14
C THR A 80 -39.94 -7.62 4.94
N ASP A 81 -38.94 -6.94 5.46
CA ASP A 81 -38.76 -5.49 5.36
C ASP A 81 -37.85 -5.11 4.20
N THR A 82 -37.98 -3.88 3.75
CA THR A 82 -37.13 -3.24 2.75
C THR A 82 -36.30 -2.17 3.42
N LEU A 83 -34.99 -2.22 3.24
CA LEU A 83 -34.03 -1.25 3.78
C LEU A 83 -33.50 -0.36 2.66
N ILE A 84 -33.54 0.95 2.87
CA ILE A 84 -33.09 1.97 1.93
C ILE A 84 -32.28 3.00 2.73
N GLY A 85 -31.05 3.30 2.30
CA GLY A 85 -30.18 4.26 3.02
C GLY A 85 -30.04 3.90 4.51
N ILE A 86 -29.68 2.64 4.79
CA ILE A 86 -29.43 2.15 6.14
C ILE A 86 -28.00 1.61 6.16
N GLU A 87 -27.16 2.19 7.00
CA GLU A 87 -25.75 1.84 7.13
C GLU A 87 -25.55 0.77 8.21
N ALA A 88 -26.42 0.72 9.21
CA ALA A 88 -26.28 -0.19 10.33
C ALA A 88 -27.52 -1.01 10.63
N THR A 89 -27.31 -2.23 11.12
CA THR A 89 -28.40 -3.05 11.66
C THR A 89 -28.12 -3.48 13.08
N MET A 90 -29.14 -3.33 13.93
CA MET A 90 -29.17 -3.89 15.26
C MET A 90 -30.05 -5.13 15.29
N GLY A 91 -29.41 -6.26 15.58
CA GLY A 91 -30.02 -7.57 15.72
C GLY A 91 -30.96 -7.69 16.92
N SER A 92 -31.47 -8.90 17.08
CA SER A 92 -32.28 -9.32 18.19
C SER A 92 -31.41 -9.84 19.35
N ARG A 93 -32.00 -10.60 20.28
CA ARG A 93 -31.24 -11.38 21.28
C ARG A 93 -31.22 -12.88 20.97
N LEU A 94 -31.45 -13.21 19.71
CA LEU A 94 -31.53 -14.57 19.18
C LEU A 94 -30.47 -14.70 18.10
N ALA A 95 -30.24 -15.94 17.62
CA ALA A 95 -29.27 -16.19 16.57
C ALA A 95 -29.67 -15.51 15.25
N ASP A 96 -29.01 -14.40 14.94
CA ASP A 96 -29.25 -13.57 13.77
C ASP A 96 -28.29 -13.91 12.63
N ARG A 97 -28.62 -13.46 11.42
CA ARG A 97 -27.77 -13.62 10.24
C ARG A 97 -27.72 -12.33 9.43
N PHE A 98 -26.52 -11.79 9.26
CA PHE A 98 -26.25 -10.59 8.49
C PHE A 98 -25.45 -10.94 7.23
N THR A 99 -25.65 -10.16 6.17
CA THR A 99 -24.91 -10.25 4.92
C THR A 99 -24.79 -8.83 4.36
N GLY A 100 -23.57 -8.30 4.25
CA GLY A 100 -23.30 -7.01 3.63
C GLY A 100 -23.18 -7.11 2.11
N GLY A 101 -22.32 -6.29 1.51
CA GLY A 101 -22.06 -6.22 0.07
C GLY A 101 -22.97 -5.24 -0.68
N ASN A 102 -23.42 -4.18 -0.01
CA ASN A 102 -24.14 -3.11 -0.67
C ASN A 102 -23.16 -2.12 -1.30
N LYS A 103 -23.01 -2.22 -2.63
CA LYS A 103 -22.16 -1.32 -3.43
C LYS A 103 -22.41 0.18 -3.25
N ALA A 104 -23.61 0.58 -2.83
CA ALA A 104 -23.91 1.98 -2.57
C ALA A 104 -23.29 2.49 -1.25
N LEU A 105 -22.89 1.57 -0.37
CA LEU A 105 -22.34 1.80 0.96
C LEU A 105 -20.86 1.44 1.05
N ASP A 106 -20.25 0.79 0.05
CA ASP A 106 -18.82 0.41 0.07
C ASP A 106 -17.88 1.53 0.58
N SER A 107 -18.18 2.80 0.29
CA SER A 107 -17.41 3.96 0.75
C SER A 107 -17.77 4.50 2.15
N ALA A 108 -18.98 4.22 2.64
CA ALA A 108 -19.48 4.64 3.96
C ALA A 108 -19.34 3.54 5.02
N GLY A 109 -19.23 2.30 4.57
CA GLY A 109 -19.16 1.08 5.35
C GLY A 109 -20.51 0.54 5.80
N GLU A 110 -20.52 -0.74 6.19
CA GLU A 110 -21.66 -1.46 6.76
C GLU A 110 -21.37 -1.89 8.20
N TYR A 111 -22.37 -1.76 9.08
CA TYR A 111 -22.17 -1.85 10.53
C TYR A 111 -23.13 -2.84 11.18
N PHE A 112 -22.60 -3.80 11.92
CA PHE A 112 -23.38 -4.92 12.45
C PHE A 112 -23.33 -4.98 13.97
N TYR A 113 -24.50 -4.87 14.59
CA TYR A 113 -24.68 -5.11 16.03
C TYR A 113 -25.46 -6.42 16.23
N GLY A 114 -24.76 -7.52 16.50
CA GLY A 114 -25.40 -8.83 16.77
C GLY A 114 -26.10 -8.89 18.14
N LEU A 115 -25.53 -8.17 19.13
CA LEU A 115 -25.95 -8.22 20.53
C LEU A 115 -25.79 -9.62 21.14
N ALA A 116 -26.87 -10.26 21.57
CA ALA A 116 -26.81 -11.58 22.17
C ALA A 116 -27.36 -12.59 21.17
N GLY A 117 -26.78 -13.78 21.11
CA GLY A 117 -27.22 -14.72 20.09
C GLY A 117 -26.04 -15.56 19.65
N THR A 118 -26.25 -16.55 18.79
CA THR A 118 -25.09 -17.15 18.11
C THR A 118 -25.20 -16.69 16.67
N ASP A 119 -24.58 -15.56 16.39
CA ASP A 119 -24.86 -14.80 15.18
C ASP A 119 -23.91 -15.20 14.06
N ILE A 120 -24.33 -14.94 12.84
CA ILE A 120 -23.50 -15.10 11.65
C ILE A 120 -23.45 -13.74 10.94
N ILE A 121 -22.27 -13.14 10.91
CA ILE A 121 -21.99 -11.88 10.21
C ILE A 121 -21.05 -12.19 9.06
N ASP A 122 -21.44 -11.76 7.86
CA ASP A 122 -20.66 -11.85 6.65
C ASP A 122 -20.70 -10.47 5.99
N GLY A 123 -19.61 -9.69 6.08
CA GLY A 123 -19.59 -8.31 5.58
C GLY A 123 -19.67 -8.22 4.05
N GLY A 124 -19.14 -9.22 3.35
CA GLY A 124 -19.22 -9.27 1.90
C GLY A 124 -18.14 -8.43 1.26
N SER A 125 -18.50 -7.33 0.62
CA SER A 125 -17.55 -6.45 -0.09
C SER A 125 -17.69 -5.04 0.43
N GLY A 126 -16.58 -4.30 0.47
CA GLY A 126 -16.56 -2.94 0.99
C GLY A 126 -15.84 -2.89 2.32
N PHE A 127 -16.16 -1.89 3.14
CA PHE A 127 -15.66 -1.79 4.51
C PHE A 127 -16.77 -2.23 5.48
N ASP A 128 -16.51 -3.24 6.29
CA ASP A 128 -17.47 -3.82 7.22
C ASP A 128 -16.95 -3.78 8.66
N GLU A 129 -17.80 -3.37 9.60
CA GLU A 129 -17.45 -3.29 11.03
C GLU A 129 -18.41 -4.11 11.90
N ALA A 130 -17.85 -5.09 12.63
CA ALA A 130 -18.55 -5.80 13.69
C ALA A 130 -18.47 -5.00 15.01
N ARG A 131 -19.63 -4.64 15.57
CA ARG A 131 -19.75 -3.70 16.69
C ARG A 131 -20.34 -4.34 17.95
N TYR A 132 -19.55 -4.32 19.03
CA TYR A 132 -19.92 -4.82 20.35
C TYR A 132 -20.08 -3.71 21.40
N ASP A 133 -19.91 -2.44 21.00
CA ASP A 133 -19.92 -1.27 21.91
C ASP A 133 -21.24 -1.08 22.66
N ARG A 134 -22.33 -1.68 22.16
CA ARG A 134 -23.66 -1.58 22.77
C ARG A 134 -24.03 -2.74 23.69
N ASP A 135 -23.25 -3.81 23.74
CA ASP A 135 -23.58 -5.03 24.49
C ASP A 135 -23.90 -4.76 25.96
N ALA A 136 -23.09 -3.92 26.60
CA ALA A 136 -23.28 -3.53 28.00
C ALA A 136 -24.65 -2.88 28.25
N GLY A 137 -25.11 -2.05 27.32
CA GLY A 137 -26.42 -1.39 27.37
C GLY A 137 -27.59 -2.39 27.29
N PHE A 138 -27.37 -3.55 26.67
CA PHE A 138 -28.37 -4.61 26.51
C PHE A 138 -28.17 -5.80 27.46
N GLY A 139 -27.24 -5.70 28.42
CA GLY A 139 -27.07 -6.66 29.51
C GLY A 139 -25.86 -7.57 29.38
N GLY A 140 -24.98 -7.35 28.40
CA GLY A 140 -23.63 -7.88 28.35
C GLY A 140 -22.83 -7.43 29.57
N LYS A 141 -21.89 -8.26 30.03
CA LYS A 141 -21.18 -8.04 31.31
C LYS A 141 -19.68 -8.32 31.23
N LYS A 142 -19.16 -8.55 30.03
CA LYS A 142 -17.78 -8.95 29.77
C LYS A 142 -17.30 -8.23 28.52
N GLY A 143 -15.99 -8.15 28.39
CA GLY A 143 -15.36 -7.85 27.10
C GLY A 143 -15.46 -9.03 26.16
N VAL A 144 -15.25 -8.74 24.88
CA VAL A 144 -15.32 -9.69 23.78
C VAL A 144 -14.00 -10.38 23.53
N THR A 145 -14.05 -11.52 22.85
CA THR A 145 -12.87 -12.17 22.29
C THR A 145 -13.11 -12.48 20.83
N VAL A 146 -12.46 -11.71 19.95
CA VAL A 146 -12.62 -11.79 18.50
C VAL A 146 -11.34 -12.28 17.85
N ASN A 147 -11.48 -13.22 16.92
CA ASN A 147 -10.40 -13.70 16.07
C ASN A 147 -10.87 -13.79 14.63
N LEU A 148 -10.40 -12.85 13.81
CA LEU A 148 -10.82 -12.72 12.41
C LEU A 148 -10.26 -13.84 11.54
N THR A 149 -9.04 -14.35 11.79
CA THR A 149 -8.49 -15.52 11.09
C THR A 149 -9.39 -16.75 11.16
N THR A 150 -9.97 -17.03 12.33
CA THR A 150 -10.88 -18.16 12.53
C THR A 150 -12.35 -17.79 12.30
N GLY A 151 -12.64 -16.51 12.10
CA GLY A 151 -14.00 -15.98 12.00
C GLY A 151 -14.82 -16.25 13.26
N ARG A 152 -14.21 -16.24 14.46
CA ARG A 152 -14.88 -16.60 15.71
C ARG A 152 -14.86 -15.43 16.69
N ALA A 153 -16.03 -15.01 17.16
CA ALA A 153 -16.18 -14.02 18.21
C ALA A 153 -16.93 -14.59 19.42
N ILE A 154 -16.52 -14.19 20.62
CA ILE A 154 -17.28 -14.39 21.86
C ILE A 154 -17.77 -13.00 22.29
N ASP A 155 -19.08 -12.80 22.28
CA ASP A 155 -19.72 -11.51 22.58
C ASP A 155 -19.70 -11.16 24.10
N GLY A 156 -20.22 -9.99 24.45
CA GLY A 156 -20.31 -9.53 25.84
C GLY A 156 -21.31 -10.33 26.70
N PHE A 157 -22.12 -11.19 26.08
CA PHE A 157 -23.07 -12.10 26.71
C PHE A 157 -22.48 -13.49 26.98
N GLY A 158 -21.36 -13.83 26.31
CA GLY A 158 -20.67 -15.11 26.36
C GLY A 158 -21.15 -16.12 25.32
N ASN A 159 -21.94 -15.69 24.35
CA ASN A 159 -22.31 -16.47 23.19
C ASN A 159 -21.15 -16.50 22.16
N VAL A 160 -21.33 -17.22 21.06
CA VAL A 160 -20.27 -17.40 20.06
C VAL A 160 -20.84 -17.12 18.68
N ASP A 161 -20.25 -16.13 18.02
CA ASP A 161 -20.63 -15.67 16.69
C ASP A 161 -19.61 -16.13 15.65
N THR A 162 -20.06 -16.15 14.40
CA THR A 162 -19.23 -16.41 13.22
C THR A 162 -19.10 -15.14 12.40
N LEU A 163 -17.87 -14.71 12.15
CA LEU A 163 -17.51 -13.54 11.35
C LEU A 163 -16.83 -13.96 10.05
N ARG A 164 -17.09 -13.25 8.95
CA ARG A 164 -16.39 -13.37 7.65
C ARG A 164 -16.36 -12.02 6.96
N ASN A 165 -15.28 -11.70 6.24
CA ASN A 165 -15.11 -10.46 5.48
C ASN A 165 -15.41 -9.26 6.38
N ILE A 166 -14.59 -9.08 7.42
CA ILE A 166 -14.77 -8.02 8.42
C ILE A 166 -13.45 -7.31 8.58
N GLU A 167 -13.41 -6.06 8.14
CA GLU A 167 -12.21 -5.23 8.15
C GLU A 167 -12.07 -4.48 9.47
N SER A 168 -13.15 -4.34 10.25
CA SER A 168 -13.10 -3.61 11.52
C SER A 168 -13.88 -4.27 12.66
N VAL A 169 -13.29 -4.20 13.85
CA VAL A 169 -13.91 -4.66 15.09
C VAL A 169 -13.91 -3.55 16.12
N ARG A 170 -15.10 -3.26 16.65
CA ARG A 170 -15.28 -2.38 17.79
C ARG A 170 -15.67 -3.18 19.02
N GLY A 171 -14.81 -3.10 20.02
CA GLY A 171 -14.93 -3.72 21.33
C GLY A 171 -15.99 -3.05 22.22
N THR A 172 -15.84 -3.29 23.51
CA THR A 172 -16.77 -2.92 24.58
C THR A 172 -16.11 -1.91 25.52
N ALA A 173 -16.80 -1.51 26.58
CA ALA A 173 -16.17 -0.73 27.66
C ALA A 173 -15.43 -1.62 28.70
N PHE A 174 -15.16 -2.88 28.37
CA PHE A 174 -14.47 -3.85 29.21
C PHE A 174 -13.24 -4.38 28.48
N ALA A 175 -12.30 -4.96 29.23
CA ALA A 175 -11.12 -5.60 28.68
C ALA A 175 -11.45 -6.66 27.60
N ASP A 176 -11.09 -6.34 26.37
CA ASP A 176 -11.32 -7.11 25.16
C ASP A 176 -10.07 -7.85 24.69
N ARG A 177 -10.29 -8.83 23.81
CA ARG A 177 -9.21 -9.54 23.11
C ARG A 177 -9.53 -9.58 21.63
N LEU A 178 -8.87 -8.75 20.84
CA LEU A 178 -9.12 -8.60 19.41
C LEU A 178 -7.91 -9.13 18.63
N SER A 179 -8.16 -9.88 17.57
CA SER A 179 -7.10 -10.36 16.69
C SER A 179 -7.52 -10.37 15.24
N GLY A 180 -6.65 -9.86 14.37
CA GLY A 180 -6.85 -9.77 12.93
C GLY A 180 -6.32 -10.98 12.16
N GLY A 181 -5.83 -10.75 10.96
CA GLY A 181 -5.38 -11.78 10.02
C GLY A 181 -6.57 -12.50 9.39
N ASP A 182 -7.57 -11.73 8.97
CA ASP A 182 -8.75 -12.25 8.28
C ASP A 182 -8.38 -12.88 6.92
N THR A 183 -9.33 -13.60 6.31
CA THR A 183 -9.09 -14.30 5.04
C THR A 183 -9.61 -13.52 3.84
N ASP A 184 -9.92 -12.23 3.97
CA ASP A 184 -10.45 -11.45 2.86
C ASP A 184 -9.36 -11.25 1.78
N PRO A 185 -9.57 -11.74 0.55
CA PRO A 185 -8.64 -11.48 -0.54
C PRO A 185 -8.61 -10.03 -1.03
N VAL A 186 -9.53 -9.15 -0.60
CA VAL A 186 -9.70 -7.79 -1.13
C VAL A 186 -9.16 -6.69 -0.19
N GLY A 187 -9.00 -6.97 1.11
CA GLY A 187 -8.44 -6.02 2.07
C GLY A 187 -8.01 -6.69 3.38
N PRO A 188 -6.84 -7.33 3.45
CA PRO A 188 -6.37 -8.01 4.67
C PRO A 188 -6.09 -7.05 5.84
N ASN A 189 -6.23 -5.74 5.62
CA ASN A 189 -5.96 -4.71 6.61
C ASN A 189 -7.09 -4.66 7.64
N ASN A 190 -6.76 -4.71 8.94
CA ASN A 190 -7.79 -4.66 9.97
C ASN A 190 -7.71 -3.40 10.85
N PHE A 191 -8.88 -2.98 11.34
CA PHE A 191 -9.05 -1.77 12.14
C PHE A 191 -9.70 -2.08 13.49
N PHE A 192 -9.02 -1.74 14.58
CA PHE A 192 -9.44 -2.11 15.93
C PHE A 192 -9.77 -0.88 16.78
N LEU A 193 -10.94 -0.92 17.40
CA LEU A 193 -11.36 0.03 18.43
C LEU A 193 -11.61 -0.75 19.72
N GLY A 194 -10.67 -0.72 20.66
CA GLY A 194 -10.84 -1.34 21.97
C GLY A 194 -11.90 -0.64 22.83
N LEU A 195 -11.96 0.69 22.72
CA LEU A 195 -12.70 1.58 23.60
C LEU A 195 -12.11 1.59 25.02
N GLY A 196 -12.80 1.02 26.01
CA GLY A 196 -12.36 1.15 27.40
C GLY A 196 -12.04 -0.21 28.02
N GLY A 197 -11.08 -0.24 28.94
CA GLY A 197 -10.64 -1.49 29.56
C GLY A 197 -9.21 -1.81 29.16
N ASP A 198 -8.57 -2.76 29.86
CA ASP A 198 -7.20 -3.14 29.52
C ASP A 198 -7.23 -4.16 28.38
N ASP A 199 -7.13 -3.69 27.14
CA ASP A 199 -7.38 -4.51 25.96
C ASP A 199 -6.12 -5.27 25.49
N VAL A 200 -6.34 -6.36 24.75
CA VAL A 200 -5.28 -7.08 24.04
C VAL A 200 -5.62 -7.11 22.56
N ILE A 201 -4.82 -6.42 21.76
CA ILE A 201 -5.00 -6.30 20.31
C ILE A 201 -3.78 -6.89 19.60
N ASP A 202 -4.03 -7.74 18.61
CA ASP A 202 -3.00 -8.40 17.79
C ASP A 202 -3.43 -8.33 16.33
N GLY A 203 -2.88 -7.41 15.53
CA GLY A 203 -3.33 -7.18 14.15
C GLY A 203 -3.09 -8.40 13.26
N GLY A 204 -1.91 -9.01 13.37
CA GLY A 204 -1.59 -10.25 12.70
C GLY A 204 -0.68 -10.02 11.50
N SER A 205 -1.25 -10.02 10.29
CA SER A 205 -0.50 -9.87 9.04
C SER A 205 -1.21 -8.88 8.15
N ALA A 206 -0.46 -8.23 7.24
CA ALA A 206 -0.88 -7.04 6.50
C ALA A 206 -0.90 -5.81 7.40
N TYR A 207 -1.45 -4.68 6.91
CA TYR A 207 -1.43 -3.42 7.63
C TYR A 207 -2.61 -3.37 8.61
N ASP A 208 -2.32 -3.22 9.90
CA ASP A 208 -3.32 -3.16 10.95
C ASP A 208 -3.25 -1.82 11.71
N GLU A 209 -4.41 -1.20 11.96
CA GLU A 209 -4.49 0.11 12.63
C GLU A 209 -5.37 0.07 13.88
N VAL A 210 -4.78 0.50 15.01
CA VAL A 210 -5.52 0.75 16.25
C VAL A 210 -6.05 2.19 16.26
N ARG A 211 -7.32 2.35 16.61
CA ARG A 211 -8.04 3.62 16.52
C ARG A 211 -8.64 4.03 17.86
N TYR A 212 -8.20 5.19 18.34
CA TYR A 212 -8.70 5.84 19.55
C TYR A 212 -9.60 7.06 19.23
N ASP A 213 -9.87 7.33 17.95
CA ASP A 213 -10.62 8.50 17.50
C ASP A 213 -12.07 8.57 18.00
N LYS A 214 -12.61 7.44 18.47
CA LYS A 214 -13.96 7.36 19.03
C LYS A 214 -14.02 7.42 20.55
N ASP A 215 -12.90 7.36 21.27
CA ASP A 215 -12.89 7.29 22.75
C ASP A 215 -13.70 8.42 23.38
N VAL A 216 -13.55 9.65 22.86
CA VAL A 216 -14.28 10.83 23.34
C VAL A 216 -15.81 10.66 23.23
N ASN A 217 -16.30 9.96 22.20
CA ASN A 217 -17.73 9.67 22.01
C ASN A 217 -18.27 8.70 23.07
N PHE A 218 -17.38 7.92 23.70
CA PHE A 218 -17.71 6.92 24.71
C PHE A 218 -17.28 7.34 26.13
N GLY A 219 -16.77 8.56 26.31
CA GLY A 219 -16.43 9.13 27.61
C GLY A 219 -14.94 9.21 27.95
N GLY A 220 -14.06 8.96 26.97
CA GLY A 220 -12.65 9.30 27.05
C GLY A 220 -12.46 10.81 27.25
N THR A 221 -11.40 11.19 27.97
CA THR A 221 -11.22 12.59 28.45
C THR A 221 -9.81 13.15 28.28
N ARG A 222 -8.93 12.41 27.62
CA ARG A 222 -7.52 12.78 27.42
C ARG A 222 -6.99 12.18 26.13
N GLY A 223 -5.82 12.66 25.71
CA GLY A 223 -5.07 12.05 24.63
C GLY A 223 -4.36 10.77 25.06
N VAL A 224 -4.04 9.95 24.08
CA VAL A 224 -3.44 8.62 24.24
C VAL A 224 -1.92 8.69 24.30
N ILE A 225 -1.35 7.67 24.94
CA ILE A 225 0.10 7.43 24.93
C ILE A 225 0.31 6.03 24.35
N VAL A 226 0.74 5.96 23.10
CA VAL A 226 0.96 4.71 22.36
C VAL A 226 2.44 4.51 22.12
N ASP A 227 2.91 3.30 22.37
CA ASP A 227 4.28 2.85 22.15
C ASP A 227 4.21 1.45 21.52
N LEU A 228 4.25 1.43 20.19
CA LEU A 228 4.17 0.20 19.40
C LEU A 228 5.41 -0.68 19.65
N ALA A 229 6.60 -0.09 19.78
CA ALA A 229 7.83 -0.81 20.11
C ALA A 229 7.74 -1.56 21.46
N ALA A 230 7.10 -0.95 22.46
CA ALA A 230 6.83 -1.58 23.75
C ALA A 230 5.59 -2.49 23.74
N GLY A 231 4.79 -2.45 22.67
CA GLY A 231 3.52 -3.16 22.52
C GLY A 231 2.48 -2.69 23.54
N LYS A 232 2.37 -1.37 23.78
CA LYS A 232 1.49 -0.81 24.80
C LYS A 232 0.81 0.48 24.36
N ALA A 233 -0.40 0.70 24.87
CA ALA A 233 -1.05 1.99 24.82
C ALA A 233 -1.72 2.34 26.16
N THR A 234 -1.81 3.62 26.47
CA THR A 234 -2.74 4.15 27.46
C THR A 234 -3.83 4.91 26.71
N ASP A 235 -5.06 4.41 26.78
CA ASP A 235 -6.21 4.92 26.02
C ASP A 235 -6.78 6.24 26.58
N GLY A 236 -7.82 6.77 25.93
CA GLY A 236 -8.51 8.00 26.35
C GLY A 236 -9.25 7.89 27.69
N PHE A 237 -9.42 6.68 28.21
CA PHE A 237 -10.04 6.38 29.50
C PHE A 237 -9.01 6.28 30.64
N GLY A 238 -7.75 5.99 30.30
CA GLY A 238 -6.66 5.69 31.22
C GLY A 238 -6.41 4.22 31.50
N ALA A 239 -7.03 3.32 30.74
CA ALA A 239 -6.71 1.91 30.76
C ALA A 239 -5.40 1.65 30.00
N THR A 240 -4.82 0.46 30.15
CA THR A 240 -3.57 0.09 29.50
C THR A 240 -3.76 -1.12 28.60
N ASP A 241 -3.60 -0.88 27.30
CA ASP A 241 -3.72 -1.91 26.28
C ASP A 241 -2.37 -2.58 26.00
N THR A 242 -2.46 -3.81 25.48
CA THR A 242 -1.34 -4.56 24.95
C THR A 242 -1.50 -4.73 23.45
N LEU A 243 -0.55 -4.22 22.68
CA LEU A 243 -0.56 -4.20 21.22
C LEU A 243 0.51 -5.14 20.64
N ARG A 244 0.21 -5.77 19.50
CA ARG A 244 1.14 -6.60 18.71
C ARG A 244 0.78 -6.52 17.24
N ASN A 245 1.78 -6.55 16.35
CA ASN A 245 1.58 -6.55 14.90
C ASN A 245 0.59 -5.45 14.49
N ILE A 246 0.94 -4.21 14.85
CA ILE A 246 0.16 -3.02 14.55
C ILE A 246 1.13 -2.07 13.86
N GLU A 247 0.72 -1.57 12.70
CA GLU A 247 1.50 -0.66 11.86
C GLU A 247 0.85 0.74 11.84
N GLY A 248 -0.42 0.85 12.21
CA GLY A 248 -1.16 2.11 12.22
C GLY A 248 -1.66 2.52 13.60
N VAL A 249 -1.54 3.80 13.93
CA VAL A 249 -2.16 4.40 15.12
C VAL A 249 -2.91 5.65 14.74
N ARG A 250 -4.18 5.69 15.13
CA ARG A 250 -4.98 6.92 15.11
C ARG A 250 -5.31 7.37 16.53
N GLY A 251 -4.86 8.57 16.85
CA GLY A 251 -5.08 9.26 18.11
C GLY A 251 -6.51 9.80 18.28
N THR A 252 -6.63 10.72 19.22
CA THR A 252 -7.86 11.37 19.66
C THR A 252 -7.92 12.81 19.12
N GLN A 253 -8.84 13.65 19.62
CA GLN A 253 -8.80 15.11 19.35
C GLN A 253 -8.09 15.89 20.48
N TYR A 254 -7.32 15.20 21.30
CA TYR A 254 -6.52 15.76 22.37
C TYR A 254 -5.04 15.55 22.05
N ALA A 255 -4.16 16.26 22.77
CA ALA A 255 -2.72 16.07 22.63
C ALA A 255 -2.31 14.62 22.95
N ASP A 256 -1.86 13.92 21.92
CA ASP A 256 -1.45 12.53 21.94
C ASP A 256 0.09 12.38 21.91
N SER A 257 0.58 11.20 22.30
CA SER A 257 1.97 10.78 22.18
C SER A 257 2.00 9.43 21.50
N LEU A 258 2.39 9.39 20.23
CA LEU A 258 2.40 8.18 19.41
C LEU A 258 3.84 7.82 19.06
N HIS A 259 4.26 6.60 19.40
CA HIS A 259 5.57 6.06 19.06
C HIS A 259 5.45 4.77 18.24
N GLY A 260 6.13 4.74 17.09
CA GLY A 260 6.23 3.60 16.17
C GLY A 260 7.09 2.45 16.71
N ASN A 261 7.42 1.50 15.84
CA ASN A 261 8.19 0.31 16.13
C ASN A 261 9.18 -0.08 15.03
N ASP A 262 10.32 -0.62 15.45
CA ASP A 262 11.41 -1.00 14.52
C ASP A 262 11.22 -2.37 13.84
N SER A 263 10.06 -3.02 13.99
CA SER A 263 9.90 -4.45 13.69
C SER A 263 8.56 -4.82 13.05
N ASN A 264 8.43 -4.53 11.76
CA ASN A 264 7.77 -5.33 10.72
C ASN A 264 7.80 -4.49 9.44
N ASP A 265 8.65 -4.88 8.49
CA ASP A 265 8.24 -5.20 7.12
C ASP A 265 8.47 -4.01 6.18
N ARG A 266 8.17 -4.17 4.90
CA ARG A 266 8.47 -3.16 3.89
C ARG A 266 7.44 -2.00 3.89
N SER A 267 6.62 -1.88 4.94
CA SER A 267 5.57 -0.88 5.11
C SER A 267 6.00 0.25 6.06
N PHE A 268 5.17 1.29 6.13
CA PHE A 268 5.41 2.45 6.98
C PHE A 268 4.58 2.35 8.25
N ASP A 269 5.14 2.67 9.42
CA ASP A 269 4.28 2.99 10.55
C ASP A 269 3.48 4.25 10.20
N SER A 270 2.17 4.23 10.45
CA SER A 270 1.25 5.30 10.10
C SER A 270 0.73 5.98 11.35
N LEU A 271 1.21 7.19 11.63
CA LEU A 271 0.87 7.99 12.80
C LEU A 271 -0.11 9.11 12.42
N ILE A 272 -1.35 9.03 12.94
CA ILE A 272 -2.40 10.03 12.75
C ILE A 272 -2.74 10.64 14.12
N GLY A 273 -2.35 11.88 14.36
CA GLY A 273 -2.68 12.61 15.60
C GLY A 273 -4.10 13.18 15.64
N LEU A 274 -4.64 13.56 14.48
CA LEU A 274 -5.86 14.37 14.33
C LEU A 274 -5.67 15.77 14.92
N GLY A 275 -6.37 16.11 16.01
CA GLY A 275 -6.33 17.44 16.58
C GLY A 275 -5.68 17.41 17.95
N GLY A 276 -4.94 18.43 18.32
CA GLY A 276 -4.16 18.41 19.56
C GLY A 276 -2.75 18.87 19.26
N GLY A 277 -1.95 19.13 20.30
CA GLY A 277 -0.52 19.38 20.09
C GLY A 277 0.21 18.07 20.28
N ASP A 278 0.38 17.31 19.20
CA ASP A 278 0.76 15.90 19.30
C ASP A 278 2.28 15.71 19.29
N THR A 279 2.73 14.57 19.82
CA THR A 279 4.11 14.09 19.65
C THR A 279 4.07 12.79 18.87
N LEU A 280 4.66 12.82 17.67
CA LEU A 280 4.63 11.72 16.71
C LEU A 280 6.09 11.30 16.46
N ASP A 281 6.45 10.14 16.97
CA ASP A 281 7.82 9.59 16.93
C ASP A 281 7.83 8.27 16.18
N GLY A 282 8.34 8.26 14.94
CA GLY A 282 8.39 7.06 14.12
C GLY A 282 9.24 5.94 14.71
N GLY A 283 10.27 6.26 15.49
CA GLY A 283 11.26 5.27 15.94
C GLY A 283 12.33 5.05 14.88
N GLY A 284 12.59 3.80 14.50
CA GLY A 284 13.46 3.45 13.39
C GLY A 284 12.70 2.68 12.32
N GLY A 285 13.04 2.88 11.06
CA GLY A 285 12.30 2.30 9.95
C GLY A 285 12.01 3.37 8.92
N ASN A 286 10.90 3.20 8.19
CA ASN A 286 10.33 4.26 7.37
C ASN A 286 8.97 4.60 7.97
N ASP A 287 8.79 5.81 8.49
CA ASP A 287 7.60 6.15 9.25
C ASP A 287 6.85 7.31 8.60
N ALA A 288 5.53 7.24 8.59
CA ALA A 288 4.64 8.19 7.95
C ALA A 288 3.79 8.95 8.98
N VAL A 289 3.90 10.28 8.98
CA VAL A 289 2.89 11.14 9.59
C VAL A 289 1.78 11.44 8.60
N ARG A 290 0.54 11.39 9.05
CA ARG A 290 -0.65 11.49 8.20
C ARG A 290 -1.66 12.51 8.72
N TYR A 291 -2.03 13.44 7.84
CA TYR A 291 -3.00 14.51 8.09
C TYR A 291 -4.24 14.44 7.17
N ASP A 292 -4.33 13.43 6.30
CA ASP A 292 -5.41 13.25 5.32
C ASP A 292 -6.79 13.09 5.98
N ARG A 293 -6.81 12.71 7.27
CA ARG A 293 -8.03 12.52 8.03
C ARG A 293 -8.56 13.79 8.70
N ASP A 294 -7.76 14.84 8.83
CA ASP A 294 -8.11 16.04 9.62
C ASP A 294 -9.46 16.64 9.20
N ALA A 295 -9.69 16.75 7.89
CA ALA A 295 -10.93 17.29 7.33
C ALA A 295 -12.17 16.50 7.78
N SER A 296 -12.07 15.18 7.89
CA SER A 296 -13.16 14.31 8.36
C SER A 296 -13.50 14.52 9.85
N PHE A 297 -12.60 15.14 10.60
CA PHE A 297 -12.73 15.40 12.04
C PHE A 297 -12.85 16.89 12.39
N GLY A 298 -12.98 17.76 11.38
CA GLY A 298 -13.25 19.19 11.54
C GLY A 298 -12.05 20.11 11.31
N GLY A 299 -10.90 19.57 10.89
CA GLY A 299 -9.81 20.35 10.33
C GLY A 299 -10.27 21.13 9.09
N ALA A 300 -9.82 22.36 8.95
CA ALA A 300 -10.35 23.29 7.93
C ALA A 300 -9.26 24.02 7.13
N GLN A 301 -8.00 23.60 7.29
CA GLN A 301 -6.82 24.20 6.68
C GLN A 301 -5.88 23.10 6.20
N GLY A 302 -5.00 23.46 5.26
CA GLY A 302 -3.86 22.61 4.91
C GLY A 302 -2.78 22.68 5.97
N VAL A 303 -1.97 21.63 6.03
CA VAL A 303 -0.88 21.49 7.00
C VAL A 303 0.38 22.23 6.57
N THR A 304 1.16 22.62 7.57
CA THR A 304 2.52 23.14 7.36
C THR A 304 3.51 22.26 8.10
N VAL A 305 4.34 21.52 7.36
CA VAL A 305 5.29 20.54 7.90
C VAL A 305 6.73 20.98 7.61
N ASP A 306 7.59 20.86 8.62
CA ASP A 306 9.03 21.09 8.51
C ASP A 306 9.77 19.98 9.26
N LEU A 307 10.15 18.93 8.52
CA LEU A 307 10.83 17.74 9.04
C LEU A 307 12.23 18.09 9.57
N ALA A 308 12.93 19.04 8.95
CA ALA A 308 14.23 19.51 9.44
C ALA A 308 14.15 20.14 10.84
N LYS A 309 13.02 20.78 11.16
CA LYS A 309 12.74 21.33 12.50
C LYS A 309 12.00 20.35 13.42
N GLY A 310 11.52 19.23 12.90
CA GLY A 310 10.73 18.24 13.64
C GLY A 310 9.39 18.80 14.09
N ILE A 311 8.71 19.59 13.26
CA ILE A 311 7.46 20.26 13.64
C ILE A 311 6.44 20.23 12.51
N ALA A 312 5.16 20.23 12.88
CA ALA A 312 4.05 20.48 11.98
C ALA A 312 3.03 21.44 12.60
N THR A 313 2.24 22.10 11.77
CA THR A 313 0.97 22.73 12.15
C THR A 313 -0.13 22.02 11.39
N ASP A 314 -1.01 21.34 12.12
CA ASP A 314 -2.07 20.46 11.59
C ASP A 314 -3.24 21.23 10.96
N GLY A 315 -4.23 20.50 10.42
CA GLY A 315 -5.42 21.10 9.80
C GLY A 315 -6.36 21.79 10.81
N PHE A 316 -6.12 21.61 12.11
CA PHE A 316 -6.84 22.25 13.22
C PHE A 316 -6.15 23.54 13.72
N GLY A 317 -4.90 23.78 13.30
CA GLY A 317 -4.07 24.90 13.71
C GLY A 317 -3.28 24.68 15.00
N TYR A 318 -3.22 23.45 15.51
CA TYR A 318 -2.33 23.06 16.59
C TYR A 318 -0.95 22.72 16.05
N ARG A 319 0.03 22.58 16.96
CA ARG A 319 1.43 22.37 16.60
C ARG A 319 1.90 21.04 17.15
N ASP A 320 2.36 20.19 16.24
CA ASP A 320 2.89 18.88 16.55
C ASP A 320 4.42 18.88 16.61
N THR A 321 4.95 17.89 17.31
CA THR A 321 6.36 17.55 17.36
C THR A 321 6.56 16.25 16.59
N LEU A 322 7.43 16.30 15.57
CA LEU A 322 7.77 15.17 14.71
C LEU A 322 9.18 14.69 15.02
N ILE A 323 9.34 13.38 15.20
CA ILE A 323 10.62 12.73 15.52
C ILE A 323 10.74 11.50 14.61
N SER A 324 11.90 11.34 13.95
CA SER A 324 12.17 10.20 13.04
C SER A 324 11.02 9.93 12.07
N ILE A 325 10.69 10.92 11.23
CA ILE A 325 9.63 10.79 10.22
C ILE A 325 10.27 10.87 8.85
N GLU A 326 9.98 9.89 8.00
CA GLU A 326 10.46 9.75 6.63
C GLU A 326 9.37 10.15 5.63
N ALA A 327 8.09 10.01 5.96
CA ALA A 327 7.01 10.31 5.03
C ALA A 327 5.96 11.25 5.63
N VAL A 328 5.44 12.13 4.78
CA VAL A 328 4.36 13.06 5.15
C VAL A 328 3.22 12.89 4.16
N ARG A 329 2.03 12.63 4.67
CA ARG A 329 0.78 12.73 3.92
C ARG A 329 0.01 13.95 4.36
N GLY A 330 -0.18 14.87 3.42
CA GLY A 330 -0.93 16.10 3.56
C GLY A 330 -2.44 15.91 3.67
N THR A 331 -3.16 17.01 3.50
CA THR A 331 -4.62 17.11 3.52
C THR A 331 -5.18 17.19 2.10
N GLN A 332 -6.49 17.40 1.94
CA GLN A 332 -7.07 17.77 0.64
C GLN A 332 -7.06 19.29 0.38
N PHE A 333 -6.36 20.06 1.21
CA PHE A 333 -6.20 21.50 1.11
C PHE A 333 -4.76 21.84 0.71
N ALA A 334 -4.52 23.09 0.32
CA ALA A 334 -3.18 23.54 -0.02
C ALA A 334 -2.22 23.45 1.19
N ASP A 335 -1.24 22.57 1.07
CA ASP A 335 -0.26 22.25 2.09
C ASP A 335 1.11 22.88 1.81
N MET A 336 1.95 22.97 2.85
CA MET A 336 3.36 23.33 2.74
C MET A 336 4.22 22.27 3.43
N LEU A 337 4.89 21.44 2.65
CA LEU A 337 5.67 20.29 3.13
C LEU A 337 7.16 20.54 2.88
N THR A 338 7.96 20.53 3.94
CA THR A 338 9.42 20.73 3.85
C THR A 338 10.17 19.57 4.51
N GLY A 339 11.05 18.93 3.74
CA GLY A 339 11.96 17.89 4.20
C GLY A 339 13.26 18.40 4.81
N GLY A 340 14.31 17.60 4.72
CA GLY A 340 15.67 17.89 5.17
C GLY A 340 15.98 17.43 6.59
N ASN A 341 15.38 16.31 7.02
CA ASN A 341 15.67 15.70 8.31
C ASN A 341 17.05 15.03 8.28
N THR A 342 17.99 15.53 9.10
CA THR A 342 19.35 14.95 9.16
C THR A 342 19.39 13.52 9.74
N ALA A 343 18.33 13.09 10.43
CA ALA A 343 18.21 11.72 10.97
C ALA A 343 17.71 10.72 9.92
N SER A 344 16.94 11.18 8.93
CA SER A 344 16.23 10.36 7.92
C SER A 344 16.82 10.51 6.51
N ALA A 345 18.06 10.99 6.40
CA ALA A 345 18.72 11.40 5.15
C ALA A 345 18.88 10.30 4.07
N ALA A 346 18.35 9.09 4.29
CA ALA A 346 18.32 8.01 3.31
C ALA A 346 17.12 8.11 2.35
N TYR A 347 15.96 8.62 2.80
CA TYR A 347 14.74 8.72 2.00
C TYR A 347 13.70 9.61 2.69
N GLU A 348 13.07 10.51 1.94
CA GLU A 348 11.90 11.29 2.38
C GLU A 348 10.78 11.24 1.32
N GLY A 349 9.55 10.94 1.74
CA GLY A 349 8.40 10.74 0.85
C GLY A 349 7.26 11.74 1.11
N PHE A 350 6.72 12.36 0.07
CA PHE A 350 5.68 13.38 0.20
C PHE A 350 4.44 13.00 -0.59
N TYR A 351 3.28 13.03 0.06
CA TYR A 351 1.97 12.97 -0.58
C TYR A 351 1.25 14.29 -0.32
N GLY A 352 1.12 15.13 -1.36
CA GLY A 352 0.33 16.35 -1.28
C GLY A 352 -1.17 16.06 -1.20
N LEU A 353 -1.62 15.01 -1.91
CA LEU A 353 -3.02 14.73 -2.20
C LEU A 353 -3.66 15.84 -3.03
N GLY A 354 -4.73 16.47 -2.56
CA GLY A 354 -5.42 17.53 -3.29
C GLY A 354 -5.10 18.89 -2.69
N GLY A 355 -5.24 19.96 -3.48
CA GLY A 355 -4.79 21.29 -3.07
C GLY A 355 -3.69 21.77 -4.00
N ASN A 356 -3.30 23.04 -3.90
CA ASN A 356 -2.12 23.53 -4.62
C ASN A 356 -0.97 23.54 -3.65
N ASP A 357 -0.16 22.49 -3.65
CA ASP A 357 0.80 22.27 -2.58
C ASP A 357 2.15 22.91 -2.87
N THR A 358 2.90 23.22 -1.82
CA THR A 358 4.30 23.62 -1.92
C THR A 358 5.17 22.58 -1.22
N ILE A 359 5.94 21.84 -1.99
CA ILE A 359 6.74 20.71 -1.51
C ILE A 359 8.21 20.97 -1.81
N ALA A 360 9.02 20.95 -0.76
CA ALA A 360 10.46 21.15 -0.82
C ALA A 360 11.17 19.98 -0.11
N GLY A 361 11.76 19.06 -0.87
CA GLY A 361 12.43 17.88 -0.30
C GLY A 361 13.67 18.25 0.52
N GLY A 362 14.49 19.16 0.00
CA GLY A 362 15.53 19.81 0.78
C GLY A 362 16.87 19.09 0.70
N ARG A 363 17.19 18.18 1.64
CA ARG A 363 18.46 17.44 1.61
C ARG A 363 18.15 15.96 1.72
N GLY A 364 18.80 15.16 0.89
CA GLY A 364 18.70 13.71 0.97
C GLY A 364 18.30 13.20 -0.39
N PHE A 365 17.51 12.12 -0.37
CA PHE A 365 16.81 11.62 -1.53
C PHE A 365 15.31 11.80 -1.24
N ASP A 366 14.68 12.64 -2.05
CA ASP A 366 13.31 13.10 -1.83
C ASP A 366 12.40 12.60 -2.96
N GLU A 367 11.27 11.98 -2.59
CA GLU A 367 10.30 11.41 -3.52
C GLU A 367 8.93 12.07 -3.38
N ILE A 368 8.39 12.58 -4.48
CA ILE A 368 6.99 12.97 -4.57
C ILE A 368 6.15 11.77 -5.00
N ARG A 369 5.05 11.53 -4.29
CA ARG A 369 4.25 10.31 -4.37
C ARG A 369 2.80 10.65 -4.73
N TYR A 370 2.35 10.21 -5.90
CA TYR A 370 0.96 10.33 -6.36
C TYR A 370 0.24 8.97 -6.42
N ASP A 371 0.94 7.88 -6.09
CA ASP A 371 0.48 6.48 -6.16
C ASP A 371 -0.72 6.18 -5.26
N ARG A 372 -1.06 7.09 -4.35
CA ARG A 372 -2.15 6.94 -3.37
C ARG A 372 -3.23 8.01 -3.49
N ASP A 373 -3.23 8.79 -4.57
CA ASP A 373 -4.26 9.81 -4.83
C ASP A 373 -5.65 9.17 -4.98
N VAL A 374 -5.72 7.97 -5.57
CA VAL A 374 -6.97 7.23 -5.78
C VAL A 374 -7.70 6.92 -4.47
N ASP A 375 -6.96 6.62 -3.39
CA ASP A 375 -7.51 6.38 -2.05
C ASP A 375 -8.26 7.59 -1.49
N ASN A 376 -7.98 8.77 -2.04
CA ASN A 376 -8.51 10.05 -1.58
C ASN A 376 -9.40 10.72 -2.65
N GLY A 377 -9.73 10.01 -3.73
CA GLY A 377 -10.64 10.47 -4.78
C GLY A 377 -9.96 11.08 -6.02
N GLY A 378 -8.63 11.01 -6.12
CA GLY A 378 -7.90 11.35 -7.34
C GLY A 378 -8.20 10.34 -8.45
N THR A 379 -8.42 10.81 -9.68
CA THR A 379 -8.91 9.95 -10.78
C THR A 379 -8.20 10.17 -12.10
N ARG A 380 -7.15 10.99 -12.11
CA ARG A 380 -6.43 11.42 -13.30
C ARG A 380 -4.96 11.03 -13.18
N GLY A 381 -4.32 10.77 -14.31
CA GLY A 381 -2.87 10.73 -14.37
C GLY A 381 -2.25 12.11 -14.14
N VAL A 382 -1.03 12.11 -13.62
CA VAL A 382 -0.28 13.30 -13.22
C VAL A 382 0.59 13.83 -14.34
N VAL A 383 0.87 15.14 -14.28
CA VAL A 383 1.84 15.79 -15.16
C VAL A 383 2.90 16.45 -14.31
N VAL A 384 4.03 15.78 -14.13
CA VAL A 384 5.15 16.21 -13.28
C VAL A 384 6.27 16.76 -14.15
N ASN A 385 6.84 17.90 -13.75
CA ASN A 385 8.03 18.47 -14.36
C ASN A 385 8.96 19.03 -13.29
N LEU A 386 10.00 18.26 -12.96
CA LEU A 386 11.00 18.62 -11.98
C LEU A 386 11.89 19.78 -12.47
N ALA A 387 12.18 19.86 -13.78
CA ALA A 387 12.94 20.96 -14.35
C ALA A 387 12.25 22.34 -14.17
N THR A 388 10.92 22.39 -14.19
CA THR A 388 10.15 23.62 -13.90
C THR A 388 9.69 23.71 -12.45
N GLY A 389 9.84 22.64 -11.67
CA GLY A 389 9.38 22.57 -10.28
C GLY A 389 7.86 22.62 -10.16
N THR A 390 7.13 21.94 -11.04
CA THR A 390 5.66 21.97 -11.05
C THR A 390 5.07 20.60 -11.32
N ALA A 391 3.96 20.28 -10.66
CA ALA A 391 3.16 19.10 -10.97
C ALA A 391 1.68 19.43 -11.06
N THR A 392 0.94 18.73 -11.92
CA THR A 392 -0.54 18.67 -11.86
C THR A 392 -0.91 17.31 -11.32
N ASP A 393 -1.54 17.29 -10.14
CA ASP A 393 -1.89 16.09 -9.36
C ASP A 393 -3.08 15.30 -9.95
N GLY A 394 -3.45 14.17 -9.32
CA GLY A 394 -4.57 13.33 -9.72
C GLY A 394 -5.96 13.97 -9.52
N PHE A 395 -6.00 15.13 -8.85
CA PHE A 395 -7.19 15.93 -8.58
C PHE A 395 -7.35 17.10 -9.58
N GLY A 396 -6.31 17.42 -10.34
CA GLY A 396 -6.24 18.52 -11.31
C GLY A 396 -5.80 19.87 -10.74
N ASN A 397 -5.24 19.89 -9.52
CA ASN A 397 -4.60 21.07 -8.94
C ASN A 397 -3.15 21.21 -9.42
N THR A 398 -2.42 22.22 -8.96
CA THR A 398 -1.04 22.45 -9.37
C THR A 398 -0.13 22.69 -8.19
N ASP A 399 0.85 21.81 -8.04
CA ASP A 399 1.86 21.84 -6.98
C ASP A 399 3.12 22.56 -7.44
N THR A 400 3.84 23.12 -6.47
CA THR A 400 5.18 23.66 -6.64
C THR A 400 6.18 22.74 -5.95
N LEU A 401 7.15 22.24 -6.71
CA LEU A 401 8.13 21.25 -6.28
C LEU A 401 9.55 21.84 -6.29
N SER A 402 10.38 21.48 -5.33
CA SER A 402 11.81 21.81 -5.34
C SER A 402 12.66 20.79 -4.57
N GLY A 403 13.85 20.48 -5.10
CA GLY A 403 14.75 19.49 -4.49
C GLY A 403 14.07 18.13 -4.35
N ILE A 404 13.54 17.62 -5.46
CA ILE A 404 12.90 16.30 -5.56
C ILE A 404 13.73 15.49 -6.55
N GLU A 405 14.14 14.29 -6.15
CA GLU A 405 14.94 13.39 -6.98
C GLU A 405 14.11 12.25 -7.56
N ALA A 406 12.93 11.96 -6.98
CA ALA A 406 12.11 10.83 -7.41
C ALA A 406 10.63 11.16 -7.52
N VAL A 407 9.95 10.45 -8.42
CA VAL A 407 8.52 10.57 -8.66
C VAL A 407 7.89 9.18 -8.71
N ALA A 408 6.87 8.97 -7.90
CA ALA A 408 5.93 7.87 -8.06
C ALA A 408 4.63 8.38 -8.71
N GLY A 409 4.28 7.80 -9.85
CA GLY A 409 3.08 8.07 -10.63
C GLY A 409 1.81 7.47 -10.04
N THR A 410 0.74 7.46 -10.84
CA THR A 410 -0.57 6.89 -10.54
C THR A 410 -0.82 5.65 -11.40
N ASP A 411 -1.88 4.88 -11.13
CA ASP A 411 -2.31 3.79 -12.03
C ASP A 411 -2.99 4.29 -13.34
N SER A 412 -2.80 5.55 -13.69
CA SER A 412 -3.34 6.20 -14.88
C SER A 412 -2.22 6.74 -15.74
N ALA A 413 -2.48 6.94 -17.03
CA ALA A 413 -1.47 7.47 -17.95
C ALA A 413 -0.90 8.83 -17.50
N ASP A 414 0.38 8.81 -17.14
CA ASP A 414 1.14 9.89 -16.57
C ASP A 414 2.10 10.52 -17.57
N ARG A 415 2.54 11.73 -17.23
CA ARG A 415 3.65 12.39 -17.92
C ARG A 415 4.66 12.91 -16.89
N LEU A 416 5.78 12.22 -16.78
CA LEU A 416 6.82 12.50 -15.80
C LEU A 416 8.05 13.08 -16.52
N THR A 417 8.56 14.22 -16.03
CA THR A 417 9.74 14.88 -16.59
C THR A 417 10.72 15.22 -15.49
N GLY A 418 11.95 14.71 -15.62
CA GLY A 418 13.08 14.95 -14.75
C GLY A 418 13.69 16.35 -14.91
N ASP A 419 14.80 16.57 -14.23
CA ASP A 419 15.58 17.80 -14.26
C ASP A 419 16.99 17.59 -14.85
N GLY A 420 17.99 18.27 -14.31
CA GLY A 420 19.39 18.15 -14.75
C GLY A 420 20.24 17.26 -13.84
N LEU A 421 19.62 16.59 -12.87
CA LEU A 421 20.23 15.69 -11.90
C LEU A 421 19.83 14.25 -12.21
N ALA A 422 20.30 13.30 -11.41
CA ALA A 422 19.84 11.92 -11.53
C ALA A 422 18.45 11.79 -10.91
N ASN A 423 17.45 11.41 -11.70
CA ASN A 423 16.09 11.19 -11.23
C ASN A 423 15.69 9.71 -11.24
N ARG A 424 14.72 9.37 -10.40
CA ARG A 424 14.09 8.04 -10.34
C ARG A 424 12.59 8.13 -10.61
N PHE A 425 12.09 7.25 -11.46
CA PHE A 425 10.67 7.17 -11.79
C PHE A 425 10.11 5.78 -11.48
N THR A 426 9.01 5.75 -10.75
CA THR A 426 8.13 4.58 -10.63
C THR A 426 6.79 4.98 -11.23
N ALA A 427 6.52 4.52 -12.45
CA ALA A 427 5.36 4.97 -13.22
C ALA A 427 4.04 4.31 -12.79
N GLN A 428 4.11 3.14 -12.15
CA GLN A 428 2.97 2.26 -11.85
C GLN A 428 2.33 1.74 -13.13
N GLY A 429 1.01 1.52 -13.15
CA GLY A 429 0.30 1.10 -14.36
C GLY A 429 -0.14 2.29 -15.20
N GLY A 430 -0.20 2.14 -16.52
CA GLY A 430 -0.60 3.25 -17.39
C GLY A 430 -0.01 3.08 -18.78
N ASP A 431 -0.23 4.05 -19.65
CA ASP A 431 0.62 4.20 -20.84
C ASP A 431 1.37 5.52 -20.65
N ASP A 432 2.55 5.46 -20.03
CA ASP A 432 3.19 6.65 -19.48
C ASP A 432 4.20 7.29 -20.42
N VAL A 433 4.49 8.57 -20.18
CA VAL A 433 5.56 9.29 -20.88
C VAL A 433 6.58 9.77 -19.87
N LEU A 434 7.77 9.16 -19.90
CA LEU A 434 8.88 9.48 -19.02
C LEU A 434 9.99 10.16 -19.81
N ASP A 435 10.37 11.36 -19.38
CA ASP A 435 11.52 12.11 -19.91
C ASP A 435 12.50 12.39 -18.79
N GLY A 436 13.61 11.65 -18.74
CA GLY A 436 14.63 11.81 -17.70
C GLY A 436 15.34 13.17 -17.76
N GLY A 437 15.36 13.82 -18.92
CA GLY A 437 16.07 15.07 -19.09
C GLY A 437 17.58 14.86 -19.23
N ALA A 438 18.37 15.40 -18.32
CA ALA A 438 19.82 15.21 -18.31
C ALA A 438 20.24 14.68 -16.96
N GLY A 439 21.05 13.63 -16.93
CA GLY A 439 21.38 13.00 -15.66
C GLY A 439 21.76 11.56 -15.89
N LEU A 440 21.72 10.78 -14.82
CA LEU A 440 21.63 9.33 -14.91
C LEU A 440 20.24 8.96 -14.40
N ASP A 441 19.29 8.85 -15.31
CA ASP A 441 17.89 8.72 -14.97
C ASP A 441 17.46 7.26 -14.98
N THR A 442 16.70 6.87 -13.95
CA THR A 442 16.33 5.48 -13.68
C THR A 442 14.83 5.29 -13.73
N ILE A 443 14.37 4.29 -14.48
CA ILE A 443 13.04 3.68 -14.30
C ILE A 443 13.15 2.50 -13.34
N ASP A 444 12.27 2.42 -12.35
CA ASP A 444 12.37 1.51 -11.20
C ASP A 444 11.07 0.70 -11.00
N PHE A 445 11.17 -0.61 -11.24
CA PHE A 445 10.08 -1.60 -11.12
C PHE A 445 10.22 -2.51 -9.88
N ARG A 446 11.19 -2.23 -8.99
CA ARG A 446 11.61 -3.17 -7.92
C ARG A 446 10.51 -3.60 -6.97
N ASN A 447 9.50 -2.76 -6.78
CA ASN A 447 8.44 -2.94 -5.78
C ASN A 447 7.06 -3.10 -6.42
N ASP A 448 6.98 -3.31 -7.73
CA ASP A 448 5.70 -3.42 -8.44
C ASP A 448 4.89 -4.65 -7.98
N ASP A 449 5.55 -5.69 -7.46
CA ASP A 449 4.88 -6.84 -6.85
C ASP A 449 4.04 -6.45 -5.63
N LEU A 450 4.49 -5.44 -4.87
CA LEU A 450 3.75 -4.89 -3.73
C LEU A 450 2.53 -4.08 -4.16
N ALA A 451 2.51 -3.62 -5.42
CA ALA A 451 1.38 -2.93 -6.05
C ALA A 451 0.57 -3.86 -6.99
N GLY A 452 0.81 -5.17 -6.94
CA GLY A 452 -0.03 -6.19 -7.57
C GLY A 452 0.41 -6.65 -8.96
N ALA A 453 1.61 -6.28 -9.41
CA ALA A 453 2.18 -6.81 -10.63
C ALA A 453 2.38 -8.34 -10.55
N THR A 454 2.36 -9.00 -11.72
CA THR A 454 2.40 -10.48 -11.81
C THR A 454 3.41 -11.03 -12.82
N HIS A 455 4.07 -10.16 -13.58
CA HIS A 455 5.03 -10.51 -14.62
C HIS A 455 6.15 -9.47 -14.68
N GLY A 456 7.29 -9.81 -15.29
CA GLY A 456 8.43 -8.90 -15.42
C GLY A 456 8.29 -7.91 -16.58
N ALA A 457 9.07 -6.84 -16.50
CA ALA A 457 9.10 -5.75 -17.46
C ALA A 457 9.87 -6.13 -18.73
N VAL A 458 9.49 -5.52 -19.85
CA VAL A 458 10.22 -5.61 -21.12
C VAL A 458 10.64 -4.21 -21.57
N VAL A 459 11.91 -3.88 -21.39
CA VAL A 459 12.47 -2.55 -21.64
C VAL A 459 13.40 -2.55 -22.84
N ASP A 460 13.25 -1.55 -23.71
CA ASP A 460 14.17 -1.22 -24.79
C ASP A 460 14.46 0.29 -24.77
N LEU A 461 15.57 0.67 -24.13
CA LEU A 461 16.03 2.06 -24.02
C LEU A 461 16.44 2.64 -25.39
N GLY A 462 16.91 1.79 -26.31
CA GLY A 462 17.28 2.20 -27.66
C GLY A 462 16.07 2.52 -28.55
N ALA A 463 14.96 1.82 -28.34
CA ALA A 463 13.67 2.10 -28.97
C ALA A 463 12.88 3.20 -28.24
N GLY A 464 13.21 3.45 -26.97
CA GLY A 464 12.50 4.40 -26.12
C GLY A 464 11.15 3.87 -25.65
N THR A 465 11.07 2.57 -25.33
CA THR A 465 9.82 1.91 -24.94
C THR A 465 10.02 0.95 -23.78
N ALA A 466 9.04 0.87 -22.88
CA ALA A 466 8.90 -0.24 -21.94
C ALA A 466 7.49 -0.81 -22.03
N THR A 467 7.35 -2.13 -21.93
CA THR A 467 6.11 -2.74 -21.44
C THR A 467 6.31 -2.97 -19.95
N ASP A 468 5.54 -2.26 -19.14
CA ASP A 468 5.62 -2.32 -17.68
C ASP A 468 5.17 -3.69 -17.14
N THR A 469 5.27 -3.86 -15.82
CA THR A 469 4.90 -5.11 -15.13
C THR A 469 3.39 -5.34 -15.01
N TYR A 470 2.58 -4.33 -15.37
CA TYR A 470 1.11 -4.32 -15.39
C TYR A 470 0.52 -4.55 -16.80
N GLY A 471 1.36 -4.51 -17.83
CA GLY A 471 1.01 -4.69 -19.25
C GLY A 471 0.78 -3.39 -20.03
N GLY A 472 0.98 -2.23 -19.42
CA GLY A 472 1.00 -0.91 -20.05
C GLY A 472 2.21 -0.71 -20.96
N THR A 473 2.16 0.29 -21.83
CA THR A 473 3.29 0.63 -22.73
C THR A 473 3.75 2.06 -22.56
N ASP A 474 4.95 2.20 -21.99
CA ASP A 474 5.57 3.48 -21.71
C ASP A 474 6.46 3.97 -22.84
N SER A 475 6.49 5.29 -23.00
CA SER A 475 7.44 6.01 -23.84
C SER A 475 8.58 6.58 -23.00
N LEU A 476 9.80 6.13 -23.27
CA LEU A 476 11.01 6.51 -22.55
C LEU A 476 11.86 7.48 -23.37
N ILE A 477 12.21 8.61 -22.78
CA ILE A 477 13.06 9.65 -23.36
C ILE A 477 14.19 9.93 -22.37
N SER A 478 15.45 9.86 -22.85
CA SER A 478 16.64 10.13 -22.02
C SER A 478 16.64 9.36 -20.70
N ILE A 479 16.45 8.03 -20.77
CA ILE A 479 16.57 7.13 -19.63
C ILE A 479 17.78 6.24 -19.87
N GLU A 480 18.71 6.24 -18.93
CA GLU A 480 19.98 5.51 -19.04
C GLU A 480 20.05 4.29 -18.12
N SER A 481 19.16 4.21 -17.13
CA SER A 481 19.20 3.20 -16.08
C SER A 481 17.85 2.50 -15.89
N VAL A 482 17.88 1.21 -15.62
CA VAL A 482 16.70 0.38 -15.35
C VAL A 482 16.96 -0.45 -14.12
N SER A 483 16.01 -0.43 -13.18
CA SER A 483 15.90 -1.42 -12.12
C SER A 483 14.70 -2.30 -12.38
N GLY A 484 14.96 -3.57 -12.65
CA GLY A 484 13.99 -4.62 -12.88
C GLY A 484 13.14 -4.94 -11.66
N SER A 485 12.13 -5.76 -11.88
CA SER A 485 11.17 -6.22 -10.89
C SER A 485 11.72 -7.41 -10.08
N VAL A 486 10.84 -8.11 -9.35
CA VAL A 486 11.16 -9.40 -8.73
C VAL A 486 10.83 -10.59 -9.63
N PHE A 487 10.38 -10.31 -10.86
CA PHE A 487 10.02 -11.28 -11.88
C PHE A 487 11.07 -11.33 -12.97
N ALA A 488 10.95 -12.29 -13.89
CA ALA A 488 11.87 -12.40 -15.01
C ALA A 488 11.70 -11.23 -16.01
N ASP A 489 12.68 -10.34 -16.05
CA ASP A 489 12.68 -9.15 -16.89
C ASP A 489 13.48 -9.35 -18.19
N THR A 490 13.18 -8.54 -19.20
CA THR A 490 14.01 -8.41 -20.40
C THR A 490 14.38 -6.95 -20.60
N MET A 491 15.66 -6.63 -20.48
CA MET A 491 16.18 -5.27 -20.58
C MET A 491 17.19 -5.14 -21.71
N THR A 492 16.91 -4.25 -22.65
CA THR A 492 17.80 -3.86 -23.75
C THR A 492 18.21 -2.41 -23.57
N GLY A 493 19.52 -2.18 -23.52
CA GLY A 493 20.15 -0.88 -23.47
C GLY A 493 20.06 -0.13 -24.79
N SER A 494 20.93 0.86 -24.94
CA SER A 494 20.84 1.87 -25.99
C SER A 494 22.17 1.99 -26.76
N LYS A 495 22.54 3.20 -27.17
CA LYS A 495 23.85 3.50 -27.78
C LYS A 495 24.80 4.24 -26.84
N VAL A 496 24.33 4.56 -25.65
CA VAL A 496 25.10 5.21 -24.59
C VAL A 496 25.35 4.20 -23.47
N ALA A 497 26.22 4.54 -22.52
CA ALA A 497 26.44 3.71 -21.35
C ALA A 497 25.14 3.58 -20.54
N ASN A 498 24.73 2.34 -20.28
CA ASN A 498 23.53 2.01 -19.52
C ASN A 498 23.87 1.27 -18.22
N THR A 499 23.00 1.42 -17.22
CA THR A 499 23.03 0.62 -15.98
C THR A 499 21.76 -0.22 -15.94
N LEU A 500 21.90 -1.54 -16.03
CA LEU A 500 20.77 -2.48 -16.04
C LEU A 500 20.88 -3.40 -14.82
N VAL A 501 19.87 -3.40 -13.97
CA VAL A 501 19.82 -4.22 -12.74
C VAL A 501 18.59 -5.12 -12.81
N GLY A 502 18.75 -6.44 -12.83
CA GLY A 502 17.64 -7.42 -12.89
C GLY A 502 16.91 -7.61 -11.56
N ASN A 503 17.64 -7.51 -10.44
CA ASN A 503 17.14 -7.74 -9.09
C ASN A 503 16.83 -9.21 -8.79
N ALA A 504 15.59 -9.67 -8.89
CA ALA A 504 15.27 -11.07 -8.66
C ALA A 504 14.47 -11.57 -9.85
N GLY A 505 14.71 -12.79 -10.30
CA GLY A 505 14.09 -13.25 -11.54
C GLY A 505 15.05 -14.09 -12.36
N GLY A 506 14.62 -14.52 -13.55
CA GLY A 506 15.53 -15.10 -14.53
C GLY A 506 15.71 -14.06 -15.62
N ASP A 507 16.60 -13.11 -15.40
CA ASP A 507 16.59 -11.85 -16.14
C ASP A 507 17.44 -11.93 -17.40
N ARG A 508 17.11 -11.13 -18.39
CA ARG A 508 17.87 -11.04 -19.64
C ARG A 508 18.31 -9.61 -19.91
N LEU A 509 19.61 -9.37 -19.83
CA LEU A 509 20.22 -8.05 -19.94
C LEU A 509 21.09 -7.97 -21.21
N ASP A 510 20.80 -7.02 -22.11
CA ASP A 510 21.62 -6.72 -23.30
C ASP A 510 22.00 -5.23 -23.29
N GLY A 511 23.24 -4.90 -22.93
CA GLY A 511 23.72 -3.50 -22.86
C GLY A 511 23.72 -2.78 -24.20
N MET A 512 23.75 -3.52 -25.31
CA MET A 512 23.86 -3.01 -26.67
C MET A 512 25.18 -2.29 -26.95
N LEU A 513 25.14 -0.99 -27.25
CA LEU A 513 26.34 -0.20 -27.52
C LEU A 513 26.61 0.73 -26.34
N GLY A 514 27.83 0.78 -25.84
CA GLY A 514 28.11 1.58 -24.64
C GLY A 514 29.12 0.87 -23.75
N LYS A 515 29.49 1.51 -22.64
CA LYS A 515 30.18 0.79 -21.57
C LYS A 515 29.17 0.56 -20.48
N ASP A 516 28.59 -0.62 -20.49
CA ASP A 516 27.40 -0.88 -19.70
C ASP A 516 27.76 -1.52 -18.37
N ILE A 517 26.92 -1.28 -17.37
CA ILE A 517 26.98 -1.94 -16.06
C ILE A 517 25.77 -2.85 -15.96
N LEU A 518 26.01 -4.15 -15.88
CA LEU A 518 24.99 -5.18 -15.89
C LEU A 518 25.04 -5.94 -14.56
N THR A 519 23.92 -5.93 -13.84
CA THR A 519 23.74 -6.65 -12.57
C THR A 519 22.56 -7.60 -12.75
N GLY A 520 22.80 -8.92 -12.69
CA GLY A 520 21.73 -9.91 -12.83
C GLY A 520 20.86 -9.95 -11.58
N GLY A 521 21.51 -10.08 -10.42
CA GLY A 521 20.86 -10.23 -9.15
C GLY A 521 20.64 -11.69 -8.77
N ALA A 522 19.50 -11.98 -8.16
CA ALA A 522 19.13 -13.30 -7.68
C ALA A 522 18.35 -14.07 -8.75
N GLY A 523 18.94 -15.15 -9.25
CA GLY A 523 18.23 -16.12 -10.06
C GLY A 523 19.13 -16.78 -11.07
N SER A 524 18.67 -16.92 -12.31
CA SER A 524 19.46 -17.52 -13.40
C SER A 524 19.41 -16.59 -14.58
N ASP A 525 20.42 -15.71 -14.63
CA ASP A 525 20.37 -14.54 -15.48
C ASP A 525 21.13 -14.76 -16.78
N THR A 526 20.78 -13.98 -17.80
CA THR A 526 21.38 -14.02 -19.13
C THR A 526 21.98 -12.66 -19.48
N PHE A 527 23.31 -12.60 -19.52
CA PHE A 527 24.05 -11.43 -19.99
C PHE A 527 24.33 -11.59 -21.49
N ARG A 528 23.63 -10.81 -22.30
CA ARG A 528 23.65 -10.92 -23.76
C ARG A 528 24.56 -9.89 -24.39
N PHE A 529 25.35 -10.35 -25.35
CA PHE A 529 26.17 -9.52 -26.21
C PHE A 529 25.72 -9.65 -27.67
N SER A 530 25.12 -8.60 -28.20
CA SER A 530 24.55 -8.60 -29.56
C SER A 530 25.22 -7.62 -30.54
N THR A 531 26.18 -6.81 -30.06
CA THR A 531 26.89 -5.77 -30.82
C THR A 531 28.39 -6.07 -30.94
N ALA A 532 29.08 -5.34 -31.82
CA ALA A 532 30.48 -5.65 -32.14
C ALA A 532 31.44 -5.32 -30.99
N PHE A 533 32.22 -6.32 -30.56
CA PHE A 533 33.24 -6.18 -29.53
C PHE A 533 34.30 -5.13 -29.88
N ASN A 534 34.55 -4.19 -28.97
CA ASN A 534 35.63 -3.21 -29.05
C ASN A 534 35.84 -2.52 -27.69
N ALA A 535 36.95 -1.79 -27.53
CA ALA A 535 37.29 -1.15 -26.26
C ALA A 535 36.36 0.00 -25.82
N ALA A 536 35.56 0.55 -26.72
CA ALA A 536 34.49 1.50 -26.39
C ALA A 536 33.17 0.80 -26.01
N ASN A 537 33.11 -0.53 -26.19
CA ASN A 537 31.98 -1.40 -25.89
C ASN A 537 32.31 -2.47 -24.85
N LEU A 538 33.00 -2.04 -23.79
CA LEU A 538 33.46 -2.92 -22.74
C LEU A 538 32.51 -2.83 -21.57
N ASP A 539 31.79 -3.93 -21.32
CA ASP A 539 30.77 -3.99 -20.30
C ASP A 539 31.31 -4.60 -19.01
N HIS A 540 30.70 -4.22 -17.90
CA HIS A 540 30.97 -4.77 -16.59
C HIS A 540 29.77 -5.58 -16.13
N ILE A 541 30.01 -6.84 -15.76
CA ILE A 541 29.03 -7.70 -15.12
C ILE A 541 29.41 -7.77 -13.64
N THR A 542 28.53 -7.25 -12.78
CA THR A 542 28.90 -6.93 -11.39
C THR A 542 28.84 -8.12 -10.44
N ASP A 543 28.06 -9.15 -10.76
CA ASP A 543 27.63 -10.18 -9.82
C ASP A 543 27.43 -11.58 -10.43
N PHE A 544 28.05 -11.84 -11.59
CA PHE A 544 27.91 -13.12 -12.31
C PHE A 544 28.07 -14.35 -11.38
N ALA A 545 27.06 -15.20 -11.35
CA ALA A 545 26.96 -16.43 -10.58
C ALA A 545 27.00 -17.68 -11.48
N THR A 546 27.21 -18.86 -10.88
CA THR A 546 27.29 -20.13 -11.64
C THR A 546 25.97 -20.57 -12.30
N ALA A 547 24.85 -19.96 -11.93
CA ALA A 547 23.56 -20.22 -12.55
C ALA A 547 23.34 -19.39 -13.83
N ASP A 548 24.17 -18.36 -14.03
CA ASP A 548 23.99 -17.39 -15.11
C ASP A 548 24.60 -17.88 -16.42
N THR A 549 24.20 -17.24 -17.50
CA THR A 549 24.65 -17.53 -18.85
C THR A 549 25.12 -16.27 -19.55
N ILE A 550 26.27 -16.36 -20.22
CA ILE A 550 26.72 -15.36 -21.21
C ILE A 550 26.19 -15.79 -22.58
N GLU A 551 25.26 -15.01 -23.13
CA GLU A 551 24.73 -15.23 -24.46
C GLU A 551 25.44 -14.34 -25.47
N ILE A 552 25.88 -14.89 -26.60
CA ILE A 552 26.59 -14.15 -27.65
C ILE A 552 25.90 -14.35 -28.99
N ALA A 553 25.50 -13.27 -29.64
CA ALA A 553 24.87 -13.35 -30.95
C ALA A 553 25.86 -13.86 -32.01
N ARG A 554 25.47 -14.88 -32.77
CA ARG A 554 26.32 -15.45 -33.83
C ARG A 554 26.68 -14.44 -34.92
N THR A 555 25.87 -13.40 -35.10
CA THR A 555 26.13 -12.31 -36.04
C THR A 555 27.46 -11.60 -35.76
N ILE A 556 27.90 -11.53 -34.51
CA ILE A 556 29.17 -10.91 -34.11
C ILE A 556 30.33 -11.92 -34.00
N VAL A 557 30.02 -13.21 -33.82
CA VAL A 557 31.00 -14.31 -33.75
C VAL A 557 30.72 -15.42 -34.79
N PRO A 558 30.73 -15.13 -36.10
CA PRO A 558 30.23 -16.05 -37.14
C PRO A 558 31.01 -17.36 -37.28
N ALA A 559 32.21 -17.45 -36.70
CA ALA A 559 33.03 -18.66 -36.66
C ALA A 559 32.55 -19.68 -35.62
N LEU A 560 31.73 -19.27 -34.65
CA LEU A 560 31.20 -20.14 -33.61
C LEU A 560 29.85 -20.78 -34.05
N PRO A 561 29.66 -22.09 -33.86
CA PRO A 561 28.37 -22.74 -34.08
C PRO A 561 27.31 -22.25 -33.08
N ILE A 562 26.04 -22.27 -33.49
CA ILE A 562 24.89 -22.02 -32.60
C ILE A 562 24.79 -23.13 -31.54
N GLY A 563 24.43 -22.76 -30.32
CA GLY A 563 24.28 -23.66 -29.17
C GLY A 563 25.32 -23.40 -28.07
N THR A 564 25.43 -24.33 -27.12
CA THR A 564 26.45 -24.29 -26.08
C THR A 564 27.85 -24.27 -26.70
N LEU A 565 28.72 -23.40 -26.18
CA LEU A 565 30.09 -23.26 -26.67
C LEU A 565 30.83 -24.61 -26.57
N ALA A 566 31.53 -24.99 -27.64
CA ALA A 566 32.34 -26.21 -27.62
C ALA A 566 33.47 -26.08 -26.60
N ALA A 567 33.75 -27.14 -25.85
CA ALA A 567 34.83 -27.14 -24.84
C ALA A 567 36.20 -26.75 -25.40
N ALA A 568 36.49 -27.08 -26.66
CA ALA A 568 37.74 -26.71 -27.34
C ALA A 568 37.82 -25.22 -27.73
N ALA A 569 36.70 -24.50 -27.71
CA ALA A 569 36.63 -23.08 -28.07
C ALA A 569 36.71 -22.15 -26.85
N PHE A 570 36.70 -22.69 -25.63
CA PHE A 570 36.80 -21.94 -24.38
C PHE A 570 38.16 -22.15 -23.72
N LYS A 571 38.76 -21.07 -23.23
CA LYS A 571 40.02 -21.13 -22.52
C LYS A 571 40.06 -20.22 -21.30
N ASP A 572 40.17 -20.84 -20.13
CA ASP A 572 40.59 -20.14 -18.92
C ASP A 572 42.13 -20.03 -18.88
N LEU A 573 42.63 -18.81 -18.93
CA LEU A 573 44.05 -18.47 -18.98
C LEU A 573 44.79 -18.83 -17.68
N SER A 574 44.08 -18.98 -16.57
CA SER A 574 44.67 -19.46 -15.30
C SER A 574 45.02 -20.94 -15.32
N THR A 575 44.50 -21.71 -16.28
CA THR A 575 44.65 -23.18 -16.35
C THR A 575 45.63 -23.66 -17.41
N GLY A 576 46.11 -22.78 -18.30
CA GLY A 576 47.14 -23.13 -19.28
C GLY A 576 47.24 -22.17 -20.47
N ALA A 577 48.17 -22.45 -21.39
CA ALA A 577 48.40 -21.64 -22.58
C ALA A 577 47.30 -21.81 -23.64
N VAL A 578 47.02 -20.72 -24.36
CA VAL A 578 46.11 -20.64 -25.52
C VAL A 578 46.58 -21.48 -26.70
N ASN A 579 45.65 -21.95 -27.53
CA ASN A 579 45.86 -22.73 -28.74
C ASN A 579 44.94 -22.28 -29.89
N ALA A 580 45.18 -22.80 -31.10
CA ALA A 580 44.51 -22.40 -32.34
C ALA A 580 42.98 -22.59 -32.38
N ASP A 581 42.40 -23.40 -31.49
CA ASP A 581 40.96 -23.65 -31.42
C ASP A 581 40.25 -22.75 -30.39
N ASP A 582 40.99 -22.11 -29.48
CA ASP A 582 40.43 -21.22 -28.47
C ASP A 582 39.83 -19.97 -29.12
N ARG A 583 38.62 -19.57 -28.71
CA ARG A 583 37.89 -18.42 -29.26
C ARG A 583 37.39 -17.48 -28.19
N ILE A 584 36.92 -18.03 -27.06
CA ILE A 584 36.58 -17.25 -25.87
C ILE A 584 37.68 -17.47 -24.84
N LEU A 585 38.33 -16.38 -24.45
CA LEU A 585 39.42 -16.36 -23.48
C LEU A 585 38.92 -15.69 -22.20
N TYR A 586 39.19 -16.31 -21.06
CA TYR A 586 38.84 -15.78 -19.75
C TYR A 586 40.10 -15.68 -18.87
N ASP A 587 40.41 -14.47 -18.39
CA ASP A 587 41.42 -14.25 -17.35
C ASP A 587 40.76 -14.11 -15.99
N ARG A 588 40.73 -15.21 -15.24
CA ARG A 588 40.16 -15.25 -13.89
C ARG A 588 40.85 -14.32 -12.89
N THR A 589 42.07 -13.84 -13.17
CA THR A 589 42.77 -12.90 -12.28
C THR A 589 42.20 -11.50 -12.41
N THR A 590 41.77 -11.13 -13.61
CA THR A 590 41.28 -9.78 -13.93
C THR A 590 39.77 -9.73 -14.20
N GLY A 591 39.12 -10.89 -14.29
CA GLY A 591 37.70 -11.00 -14.67
C GLY A 591 37.45 -10.82 -16.16
N THR A 592 38.49 -10.58 -16.98
CA THR A 592 38.29 -10.19 -18.38
C THR A 592 37.86 -11.37 -19.26
N VAL A 593 36.82 -11.15 -20.06
CA VAL A 593 36.34 -12.07 -21.08
C VAL A 593 36.60 -11.45 -22.46
N SER A 594 37.29 -12.21 -23.32
CA SER A 594 37.76 -11.72 -24.61
C SER A 594 37.45 -12.69 -25.75
N TYR A 595 37.24 -12.15 -26.94
CA TYR A 595 37.06 -12.92 -28.16
C TYR A 595 38.32 -12.90 -29.03
N ASP A 596 38.91 -14.07 -29.23
CA ASP A 596 40.00 -14.32 -30.17
C ASP A 596 39.43 -14.85 -31.50
N LYS A 597 39.36 -13.97 -32.49
CA LYS A 597 38.77 -14.30 -33.80
C LYS A 597 39.61 -15.30 -34.59
N ASP A 598 40.94 -15.27 -34.45
CA ASP A 598 41.86 -16.06 -35.28
C ASP A 598 42.48 -17.27 -34.55
N GLY A 599 42.33 -17.33 -33.23
CA GLY A 599 42.85 -18.40 -32.38
C GLY A 599 44.37 -18.34 -32.18
N ASN A 600 45.04 -17.29 -32.64
CA ASN A 600 46.50 -17.20 -32.56
C ASN A 600 46.99 -16.59 -31.24
N GLY A 601 46.09 -16.39 -30.27
CA GLY A 601 46.40 -16.09 -28.89
C GLY A 601 45.98 -14.70 -28.42
N SER A 602 46.20 -14.42 -27.13
CA SER A 602 45.59 -13.27 -26.42
C SER A 602 46.00 -11.88 -26.92
N ALA A 603 47.07 -11.74 -27.70
CA ALA A 603 47.58 -10.44 -28.15
C ALA A 603 46.66 -9.71 -29.15
N LEU A 604 45.75 -10.42 -29.82
CA LEU A 604 44.77 -9.86 -30.77
C LEU A 604 43.32 -10.09 -30.33
N ALA A 605 43.10 -10.70 -29.16
CA ALA A 605 41.78 -10.90 -28.61
C ALA A 605 41.17 -9.55 -28.19
N VAL A 606 39.86 -9.39 -28.44
CA VAL A 606 39.12 -8.19 -28.07
C VAL A 606 38.34 -8.47 -26.80
N THR A 607 38.69 -7.77 -25.73
CA THR A 607 37.94 -7.81 -24.46
C THR A 607 36.60 -7.13 -24.64
N PHE A 608 35.52 -7.81 -24.23
CA PHE A 608 34.15 -7.33 -24.37
C PHE A 608 33.37 -7.30 -23.06
N ALA A 609 33.80 -8.08 -22.06
CA ALA A 609 33.22 -8.03 -20.73
C ALA A 609 34.30 -8.14 -19.64
N VAL A 610 33.99 -7.58 -18.48
CA VAL A 610 34.70 -7.80 -17.23
C VAL A 610 33.72 -8.35 -16.21
N LEU A 611 34.05 -9.48 -15.59
CA LEU A 611 33.36 -9.95 -14.38
C LEU A 611 34.00 -9.27 -13.16
N ASP A 612 33.28 -8.37 -12.50
CA ASP A 612 33.81 -7.65 -11.34
C ASP A 612 34.03 -8.57 -10.13
N GLN A 613 33.32 -9.70 -10.09
CA GLN A 613 33.52 -10.80 -9.15
C GLN A 613 33.92 -12.08 -9.89
N PRO A 614 35.22 -12.28 -10.19
CA PRO A 614 35.67 -13.41 -10.99
C PRO A 614 35.35 -14.76 -10.34
N ILE A 615 34.57 -15.59 -11.03
CA ILE A 615 34.31 -17.00 -10.66
C ILE A 615 35.00 -17.97 -11.63
N ALA A 616 34.93 -19.27 -11.35
CA ALA A 616 35.37 -20.28 -12.31
C ALA A 616 34.33 -20.45 -13.41
N LEU A 617 34.69 -20.10 -14.66
CA LEU A 617 33.86 -20.32 -15.84
C LEU A 617 34.26 -21.61 -16.57
N THR A 618 33.30 -22.15 -17.31
CA THR A 618 33.42 -23.28 -18.22
C THR A 618 32.77 -22.93 -19.56
N ASN A 619 32.94 -23.80 -20.55
CA ASN A 619 32.25 -23.64 -21.83
C ASN A 619 30.71 -23.75 -21.73
N LEU A 620 30.18 -24.25 -20.61
CA LEU A 620 28.74 -24.41 -20.41
C LEU A 620 28.05 -23.09 -20.05
N ASP A 621 28.81 -22.11 -19.55
CA ASP A 621 28.30 -20.78 -19.20
C ASP A 621 28.12 -19.88 -20.43
N PHE A 622 28.44 -20.37 -21.63
CA PHE A 622 28.37 -19.63 -22.88
C PHE A 622 27.38 -20.26 -23.86
N HIS A 623 26.45 -19.46 -24.37
CA HIS A 623 25.48 -19.85 -25.37
C HIS A 623 25.52 -18.96 -26.62
N ILE A 624 25.65 -19.56 -27.80
CA ILE A 624 25.69 -18.83 -29.08
C ILE A 624 24.32 -18.92 -29.75
N VAL A 625 23.73 -17.77 -30.11
CA VAL A 625 22.37 -17.68 -30.69
C VAL A 625 22.31 -17.16 -32.11
#